data_AF-A0A549SDP5-F1
#
_entry.id   AF-A0A549SDP5-F1
#
_cell.length_a   1.000
_cell.length_b   1.000
_cell.length_c   1.000
_cell.angle_alpha   90.00
_cell.angle_beta   90.00
_cell.angle_gamma   90.00
#
_symmetry.space_group_name_H-M   'P 1'
#
loop_
_entity.id
_entity.type
_entity.pdbx_description
1 polymer ?
#
loop_
_entity_poly.entity_id
_entity_poly.type
_entity_poly.pdbx_seq_one_letter_code
_entity_poly.pdbx_strand_id
1 'polypeptide(L)'
;MSAGSRRNPRRGVVLVAVLWTIAMLSALAMAAAAGFRGFAGVLGVDRDRVQAEALFTAGLEAGADLLAKYRGRPLTPVETRILLSAGAARVRLGDELARIDINKAPVEVFASLLAEIGAPDAGEVAREIVLWRDGVVKTVAQGEAAEPRRQAAGPAPPPQRQQPAKQGFEQVFTNVRQMTQIPAVTPAYARLMAPYATVFGDETVNAATASRQVLRALPEMTEAKIEQLLEARSAAPLEPARLDQILGSAGRYAKVSTRSVARLRITIALADGYAAAAEAVIVILPKDTQPYRVLSFEQLPTPIGTDERRFFE
;
A
#
# COMPACT_ATOMS: atom_id res chain seq x y z
N MET A 1 -38.23 75.90 39.28
CA MET A 1 -37.00 75.55 40.04
C MET A 1 -36.93 74.04 40.16
N SER A 2 -35.81 73.47 39.73
CA SER A 2 -35.59 72.05 39.46
C SER A 2 -35.27 71.29 40.74
N ALA A 3 -36.01 70.22 41.04
CA ALA A 3 -35.67 69.28 42.12
C ALA A 3 -34.83 68.14 41.54
N GLY A 4 -33.51 68.33 41.55
CA GLY A 4 -32.53 67.31 41.16
C GLY A 4 -32.55 66.14 42.16
N SER A 5 -32.98 64.96 41.69
CA SER A 5 -32.89 63.70 42.43
C SER A 5 -31.43 63.40 42.77
N ARG A 6 -31.08 63.46 44.07
CA ARG A 6 -29.76 63.12 44.59
C ARG A 6 -29.52 61.61 44.40
N ARG A 7 -28.82 61.24 43.32
CA ARG A 7 -28.33 59.87 43.13
C ARG A 7 -27.37 59.52 44.27
N ASN A 8 -27.74 58.51 45.05
CA ASN A 8 -26.94 58.02 46.17
C ASN A 8 -25.64 57.38 45.63
N PRO A 9 -24.44 57.93 45.90
CA PRO A 9 -23.17 57.47 45.32
C PRO A 9 -22.83 56.01 45.68
N ARG A 10 -23.38 55.50 46.79
CA ARG A 10 -23.24 54.10 47.20
C ARG A 10 -23.92 53.10 46.24
N ARG A 11 -25.02 53.50 45.58
CA ARG A 11 -25.70 52.63 44.58
C ARG A 11 -24.89 52.49 43.29
N GLY A 12 -24.14 53.52 42.90
CA GLY A 12 -23.25 53.46 41.73
C GLY A 12 -22.09 52.48 41.93
N VAL A 13 -21.45 52.51 43.11
CA VAL A 13 -20.33 51.62 43.45
C VAL A 13 -20.76 50.15 43.50
N VAL A 14 -21.94 49.85 44.09
CA VAL A 14 -22.48 48.48 44.14
C VAL A 14 -22.78 47.96 42.74
N LEU A 15 -23.37 48.79 41.86
CA LEU A 15 -23.66 48.39 40.48
C LEU A 15 -22.37 48.09 39.70
N VAL A 16 -21.34 48.92 39.86
CA VAL A 16 -20.04 48.71 39.20
C VAL A 16 -19.39 47.40 39.67
N ALA A 17 -19.40 47.13 40.98
CA ALA A 17 -18.86 45.88 41.53
C ALA A 17 -19.59 44.65 40.97
N VAL A 18 -20.92 44.65 40.96
CA VAL A 18 -21.72 43.55 40.39
C VAL A 18 -21.42 43.37 38.90
N LEU A 19 -21.39 44.46 38.13
CA LEU A 19 -21.13 44.41 36.69
C LEU A 19 -19.72 43.88 36.40
N TRP A 20 -18.74 44.22 37.24
CA TRP A 20 -17.38 43.68 37.15
C TRP A 20 -17.32 42.19 37.51
N THR A 21 -18.05 41.75 38.54
CA THR A 21 -18.12 40.32 38.88
C THR A 21 -18.80 39.51 37.78
N ILE A 22 -19.88 40.01 37.18
CA ILE A 22 -20.55 39.37 36.04
C ILE A 22 -19.61 39.33 34.84
N ALA A 23 -18.85 40.39 34.57
CA ALA A 23 -17.87 40.42 33.48
C ALA A 23 -16.78 39.36 33.66
N MET A 24 -16.19 39.25 34.87
CA MET A 24 -15.20 38.20 35.19
C MET A 24 -15.80 36.79 35.08
N LEU A 25 -17.00 36.57 35.61
CA LEU A 25 -17.73 35.30 35.50
C LEU A 25 -17.99 34.92 34.04
N SER A 26 -18.39 35.89 33.22
CA SER A 26 -18.65 35.70 31.78
C SER A 26 -17.37 35.37 31.02
N ALA A 27 -16.26 36.06 31.33
CA ALA A 27 -14.96 35.78 30.74
C ALA A 27 -14.48 34.36 31.08
N LEU A 28 -14.64 33.93 32.33
CA LEU A 28 -14.29 32.58 32.76
C LEU A 28 -15.15 31.52 32.08
N ALA A 29 -16.47 31.75 31.97
CA ALA A 29 -17.38 30.86 31.28
C ALA A 29 -17.04 30.74 29.78
N MET A 30 -16.68 31.85 29.13
CA MET A 30 -16.28 31.87 27.71
C MET A 30 -14.97 31.10 27.48
N ALA A 31 -13.98 31.28 28.36
CA ALA A 31 -12.72 30.52 28.31
C ALA A 31 -12.95 29.02 28.51
N ALA A 32 -13.78 28.63 29.49
CA ALA A 32 -14.14 27.24 29.73
C ALA A 32 -14.89 26.64 28.52
N ALA A 33 -15.87 27.35 27.95
CA ALA A 33 -16.62 26.89 26.79
C ALA A 33 -15.72 26.70 25.54
N ALA A 34 -14.76 27.59 25.32
CA ALA A 34 -13.78 27.43 24.25
C ALA A 34 -12.90 26.18 24.46
N GLY A 35 -12.45 25.93 25.69
CA GLY A 35 -11.73 24.72 26.06
C GLY A 35 -12.55 23.44 25.82
N PHE A 36 -13.80 23.39 26.29
CA PHE A 36 -14.68 22.24 26.11
C PHE A 36 -14.99 21.93 24.64
N ARG A 37 -15.15 22.95 23.78
CA ARG A 37 -15.30 22.73 22.33
C ARG A 37 -14.06 22.09 21.72
N GLY A 38 -12.87 22.50 22.17
CA GLY A 38 -11.60 21.87 21.78
C GLY A 38 -11.55 20.39 22.17
N PHE A 39 -11.87 20.07 23.42
CA PHE A 39 -11.91 18.67 23.89
C PHE A 39 -12.97 17.83 23.16
N ALA A 40 -14.16 18.38 22.92
CA ALA A 40 -15.21 17.70 22.17
C ALA A 40 -14.77 17.39 20.72
N GLY A 41 -14.05 18.33 20.08
CA GLY A 41 -13.48 18.12 18.75
C GLY A 41 -12.44 16.99 18.73
N VAL A 42 -11.52 16.97 19.69
CA VAL A 42 -10.49 15.91 19.81
C VAL A 42 -11.14 14.54 20.03
N LEU A 43 -12.13 14.45 20.92
CA LEU A 43 -12.87 13.20 21.17
C LEU A 43 -13.64 12.72 19.93
N GLY A 44 -14.15 13.64 19.10
CA GLY A 44 -14.73 13.31 17.80
C GLY A 44 -13.71 12.61 16.88
N VAL A 45 -12.55 13.25 16.67
CA VAL A 45 -11.49 12.70 15.82
C VAL A 45 -11.00 11.33 16.29
N ASP A 46 -10.84 11.13 17.60
CA ASP A 46 -10.42 9.82 18.14
C ASP A 46 -11.49 8.75 17.92
N ARG A 47 -12.77 9.08 18.11
CA ARG A 47 -13.88 8.17 17.81
C ARG A 47 -13.88 7.80 16.32
N ASP A 48 -13.77 8.78 15.43
CA ASP A 48 -13.82 8.56 14.00
C ASP A 48 -12.63 7.71 13.54
N ARG A 49 -11.45 7.94 14.13
CA ARG A 49 -10.25 7.12 13.87
C ARG A 49 -10.44 5.66 14.29
N VAL A 50 -11.01 5.40 15.48
CA VAL A 50 -11.29 4.03 15.95
C VAL A 50 -12.34 3.35 15.07
N GLN A 51 -13.40 4.07 14.68
CA GLN A 51 -14.43 3.55 13.79
C GLN A 51 -13.86 3.25 12.39
N ALA A 52 -13.02 4.14 11.87
CA ALA A 52 -12.33 3.95 10.60
C ALA A 52 -11.42 2.71 10.64
N GLU A 53 -10.64 2.54 11.71
CA GLU A 53 -9.78 1.37 11.90
C GLU A 53 -10.60 0.06 11.93
N ALA A 54 -11.73 0.04 12.63
CA ALA A 54 -12.63 -1.11 12.63
C ALA A 54 -13.20 -1.41 11.22
N LEU A 55 -13.55 -0.39 10.43
CA LEU A 55 -13.99 -0.57 9.05
C LEU A 55 -12.86 -1.09 8.14
N PHE A 56 -11.62 -0.63 8.34
CA PHE A 56 -10.46 -1.15 7.61
C PHE A 56 -10.19 -2.61 7.95
N THR A 57 -10.24 -3.00 9.22
CA THR A 57 -10.11 -4.40 9.64
C THR A 57 -11.22 -5.25 9.03
N ALA A 58 -12.47 -4.80 9.07
CA ALA A 58 -13.58 -5.52 8.43
C ALA A 58 -13.38 -5.68 6.92
N GLY A 59 -12.89 -4.63 6.25
CA GLY A 59 -12.54 -4.67 4.83
C GLY A 59 -11.42 -5.67 4.52
N LEU A 60 -10.39 -5.70 5.37
CA LEU A 60 -9.27 -6.65 5.25
C LEU A 60 -9.75 -8.10 5.39
N GLU A 61 -10.55 -8.40 6.42
CA GLU A 61 -11.10 -9.74 6.68
C GLU A 61 -12.01 -10.21 5.55
N ALA A 62 -12.90 -9.34 5.04
CA ALA A 62 -13.74 -9.67 3.90
C ALA A 62 -12.95 -9.88 2.62
N GLY A 63 -11.89 -9.09 2.39
CA GLY A 63 -11.00 -9.29 1.25
C GLY A 63 -10.20 -10.59 1.36
N ALA A 64 -9.80 -10.99 2.57
CA ALA A 64 -9.15 -12.27 2.83
C ALA A 64 -10.09 -13.46 2.62
N ASP A 65 -11.34 -13.37 3.09
CA ASP A 65 -12.39 -14.37 2.79
C ASP A 65 -12.65 -14.48 1.29
N LEU A 66 -12.73 -13.35 0.58
CA LEU A 66 -12.85 -13.33 -0.87
C LEU A 66 -11.66 -14.06 -1.53
N LEU A 67 -10.42 -13.72 -1.16
CA LEU A 67 -9.22 -14.37 -1.69
C LEU A 67 -9.22 -15.89 -1.41
N ALA A 68 -9.67 -16.30 -0.23
CA ALA A 68 -9.77 -17.72 0.14
C ALA A 68 -10.75 -18.49 -0.76
N LYS A 69 -11.82 -17.85 -1.25
CA LYS A 69 -12.77 -18.44 -2.22
C LYS A 69 -12.18 -18.59 -3.62
N TYR A 70 -11.18 -17.79 -3.98
CA TYR A 70 -10.49 -17.84 -5.28
C TYR A 70 -9.31 -18.83 -5.32
N ARG A 71 -9.02 -19.58 -4.25
CA ARG A 71 -7.87 -20.52 -4.16
C ARG A 71 -7.67 -21.36 -5.42
N GLY A 72 -6.60 -21.05 -6.18
CA GLY A 72 -6.20 -21.76 -7.40
C GLY A 72 -6.86 -21.28 -8.70
N ARG A 73 -7.74 -20.28 -8.66
CA ARG A 73 -8.32 -19.63 -9.84
C ARG A 73 -7.61 -18.29 -10.12
N PRO A 74 -7.54 -17.85 -11.39
CA PRO A 74 -7.04 -16.52 -11.71
C PRO A 74 -7.83 -15.45 -10.94
N LEU A 75 -7.11 -14.61 -10.21
CA LEU A 75 -7.68 -13.52 -9.42
C LEU A 75 -8.03 -12.35 -10.36
N THR A 76 -9.22 -12.40 -10.96
CA THR A 76 -9.77 -11.26 -11.69
C THR A 76 -10.10 -10.12 -10.72
N PRO A 77 -10.09 -8.84 -11.15
CA PRO A 77 -10.51 -7.74 -10.30
C PRO A 77 -11.94 -7.94 -9.78
N VAL A 78 -12.11 -7.97 -8.46
CA VAL A 78 -13.41 -8.15 -7.80
C VAL A 78 -13.60 -7.06 -6.77
N GLU A 79 -14.82 -6.55 -6.66
CA GLU A 79 -15.20 -5.56 -5.66
C GLU A 79 -16.28 -6.14 -4.74
N THR A 80 -16.17 -5.86 -3.45
CA THR A 80 -17.22 -6.17 -2.46
C THR A 80 -17.48 -4.96 -1.57
N ARG A 81 -18.69 -4.88 -1.03
CA ARG A 81 -19.13 -3.82 -0.12
C ARG A 81 -19.63 -4.44 1.18
N ILE A 82 -19.24 -3.81 2.28
CA ILE A 82 -19.63 -4.17 3.63
C ILE A 82 -20.35 -2.96 4.23
N LEU A 83 -21.47 -3.20 4.88
CA LEU A 83 -22.25 -2.21 5.60
C LEU A 83 -22.19 -2.56 7.09
N LEU A 84 -21.77 -1.61 7.91
CA LEU A 84 -21.66 -1.72 9.35
C LEU A 84 -22.39 -0.52 9.99
N SER A 85 -22.67 -0.59 11.28
CA SER A 85 -23.33 0.50 12.00
C SER A 85 -22.53 1.81 11.98
N ALA A 86 -21.21 1.72 11.88
CA ALA A 86 -20.32 2.88 11.82
C ALA A 86 -20.22 3.52 10.43
N GLY A 87 -20.58 2.79 9.37
CA GLY A 87 -20.39 3.23 7.99
C GLY A 87 -20.27 2.08 7.00
N ALA A 88 -19.66 2.34 5.85
CA ALA A 88 -19.48 1.37 4.79
C ALA A 88 -18.01 1.22 4.42
N ALA A 89 -17.61 -0.01 4.10
CA ALA A 89 -16.30 -0.33 3.53
C ALA A 89 -16.49 -0.94 2.14
N ARG A 90 -15.70 -0.49 1.19
CA ARG A 90 -15.55 -1.06 -0.13
C ARG A 90 -14.17 -1.69 -0.22
N VAL A 91 -14.09 -2.88 -0.78
CA VAL A 91 -12.83 -3.59 -0.97
C VAL A 91 -12.71 -3.98 -2.43
N ARG A 92 -11.65 -3.53 -3.09
CA ARG A 92 -11.25 -3.97 -4.43
C ARG A 92 -10.05 -4.88 -4.31
N LEU A 93 -10.20 -6.09 -4.83
CA LEU A 93 -9.15 -7.10 -4.84
C LEU A 93 -8.52 -7.16 -6.24
N GLY A 94 -7.19 -7.17 -6.28
CA GLY A 94 -6.42 -7.34 -7.51
C GLY A 94 -5.24 -8.29 -7.28
N ASP A 95 -4.75 -8.91 -8.35
CA ASP A 95 -3.58 -9.78 -8.26
C ASP A 95 -2.29 -8.95 -8.13
N GLU A 96 -1.50 -9.17 -7.09
CA GLU A 96 -0.19 -8.54 -6.96
C GLU A 96 0.83 -9.17 -7.91
N LEU A 97 0.69 -10.47 -8.20
CA LEU A 97 1.56 -11.22 -9.11
C LEU A 97 1.35 -10.84 -10.58
N ALA A 98 0.28 -10.10 -10.89
CA ALA A 98 0.03 -9.51 -12.20
C ALA A 98 0.97 -8.33 -12.53
N ARG A 99 1.87 -7.94 -11.62
CA ARG A 99 2.83 -6.84 -11.77
C ARG A 99 4.27 -7.32 -11.75
N ILE A 100 5.16 -6.45 -12.22
CA ILE A 100 6.60 -6.70 -12.31
C ILE A 100 7.24 -6.51 -10.92
N ASP A 101 7.88 -7.55 -10.40
CA ASP A 101 8.62 -7.46 -9.13
C ASP A 101 9.98 -6.77 -9.35
N ILE A 102 10.20 -5.60 -8.74
CA ILE A 102 11.44 -4.84 -8.91
C ILE A 102 12.64 -5.50 -8.23
N ASN A 103 12.41 -6.35 -7.23
CA ASN A 103 13.49 -7.08 -6.57
C ASN A 103 13.99 -8.26 -7.41
N LYS A 104 13.19 -8.76 -8.36
CA LYS A 104 13.49 -9.98 -9.13
C LYS A 104 13.58 -9.77 -10.64
N ALA A 105 13.02 -8.67 -11.16
CA ALA A 105 12.98 -8.42 -12.59
C ALA A 105 14.39 -8.33 -13.19
N PRO A 106 14.63 -8.97 -14.36
CA PRO A 106 15.89 -8.86 -15.06
C PRO A 106 15.98 -7.54 -15.85
N VAL A 107 17.19 -7.23 -16.31
CA VAL A 107 17.49 -5.95 -16.98
C VAL A 107 16.63 -5.70 -18.21
N GLU A 108 16.27 -6.73 -18.97
CA GLU A 108 15.47 -6.55 -20.18
C GLU A 108 14.04 -6.12 -19.85
N VAL A 109 13.48 -6.63 -18.74
CA VAL A 109 12.13 -6.24 -18.28
C VAL A 109 12.12 -4.78 -17.84
N PHE A 110 13.16 -4.33 -17.11
CA PHE A 110 13.28 -2.92 -16.76
C PHE A 110 13.45 -2.03 -17.99
N ALA A 111 14.27 -2.44 -18.96
CA ALA A 111 14.46 -1.68 -20.19
C ALA A 111 13.15 -1.57 -20.99
N SER A 112 12.38 -2.66 -21.09
CA SER A 112 11.08 -2.67 -21.76
C SER A 112 10.04 -1.81 -21.02
N LEU A 113 9.97 -1.89 -19.70
CA LEU A 113 9.09 -1.06 -18.88
C LEU A 113 9.43 0.44 -19.01
N LEU A 114 10.72 0.77 -18.97
CA LEU A 114 11.20 2.14 -19.11
C LEU A 114 10.92 2.70 -20.52
N ALA A 115 11.04 1.86 -21.55
CA ALA A 115 10.67 2.23 -22.92
C ALA A 115 9.16 2.48 -23.06
N GLU A 116 8.31 1.63 -22.44
CA GLU A 116 6.85 1.79 -22.45
C GLU A 116 6.40 3.10 -21.79
N ILE A 117 7.08 3.55 -20.73
CA ILE A 117 6.79 4.85 -20.09
C ILE A 117 7.44 6.04 -20.81
N GLY A 118 8.16 5.81 -21.93
CA GLY A 118 8.75 6.86 -22.77
C GLY A 118 10.11 7.37 -22.29
N ALA A 119 10.90 6.60 -21.54
CA ALA A 119 12.25 6.99 -21.15
C ALA A 119 13.22 6.86 -22.35
N PRO A 120 13.97 7.92 -22.72
CA PRO A 120 14.91 7.86 -23.85
C PRO A 120 16.11 6.94 -23.56
N ASP A 121 16.56 6.89 -22.30
CA ASP A 121 17.75 6.14 -21.87
C ASP A 121 17.39 4.81 -21.18
N ALA A 122 16.27 4.20 -21.60
CA ALA A 122 15.66 3.05 -20.94
C ALA A 122 16.64 1.91 -20.61
N GLY A 123 17.53 1.58 -21.55
CA GLY A 123 18.52 0.52 -21.38
C GLY A 123 19.66 0.86 -20.39
N GLU A 124 20.06 2.13 -20.31
CA GLU A 124 21.10 2.57 -19.37
C GLU A 124 20.54 2.61 -17.95
N VAL A 125 19.38 3.25 -17.77
CA VAL A 125 18.70 3.32 -16.48
C VAL A 125 18.36 1.92 -15.97
N ALA A 126 17.93 1.00 -16.83
CA ALA A 126 17.67 -0.40 -16.46
C ALA A 126 18.92 -1.10 -15.91
N ARG A 127 20.09 -0.90 -16.54
CA ARG A 127 21.36 -1.47 -16.07
C ARG A 127 21.75 -0.89 -14.71
N GLU A 128 21.65 0.43 -14.55
CA GLU A 128 21.93 1.10 -13.28
C GLU A 128 21.03 0.60 -12.14
N ILE A 129 19.74 0.37 -12.40
CA ILE A 129 18.82 -0.21 -11.41
C ILE A 129 19.30 -1.58 -10.95
N VAL A 130 19.63 -2.48 -11.88
CA VAL A 130 20.07 -3.84 -11.56
C VAL A 130 21.43 -3.83 -10.88
N LEU A 131 22.38 -3.02 -11.36
CA LEU A 131 23.71 -2.86 -10.74
C LEU A 131 23.60 -2.35 -9.30
N TRP A 132 22.75 -1.36 -9.05
CA TRP A 132 22.51 -0.84 -7.72
C TRP A 132 21.89 -1.91 -6.81
N ARG A 133 20.83 -2.59 -7.28
CA ARG A 133 20.14 -3.66 -6.54
C ARG A 133 21.10 -4.79 -6.16
N ASP A 134 21.83 -5.31 -7.13
CA ASP A 134 22.73 -6.44 -6.94
C ASP A 134 24.00 -6.02 -6.16
N GLY A 135 24.37 -4.74 -6.22
CA GLY A 135 25.45 -4.15 -5.42
C GLY A 135 25.12 -4.06 -3.93
N VAL A 136 23.88 -3.69 -3.59
CA VAL A 136 23.39 -3.69 -2.19
C VAL A 136 23.41 -5.11 -1.63
N VAL A 137 22.88 -6.07 -2.38
CA VAL A 137 22.92 -7.51 -2.04
C VAL A 137 24.34 -7.99 -1.72
N LYS A 138 25.28 -7.75 -2.64
CA LYS A 138 26.68 -8.14 -2.43
C LYS A 138 27.31 -7.49 -1.19
N THR A 139 26.97 -6.23 -0.91
CA THR A 139 27.49 -5.51 0.26
C THR A 139 26.99 -6.11 1.57
N VAL A 140 25.69 -6.46 1.63
CA VAL A 140 25.08 -7.12 2.80
C VAL A 140 25.70 -8.51 3.01
N ALA A 141 25.78 -9.32 1.96
CA ALA A 141 26.38 -10.66 2.03
C ALA A 141 27.87 -10.63 2.48
N GLN A 142 28.63 -9.61 2.05
CA GLN A 142 30.02 -9.42 2.47
C GLN A 142 30.13 -8.89 3.91
N GLY A 143 29.21 -8.04 4.36
CA GLY A 143 29.14 -7.54 5.72
C GLY A 143 28.82 -8.63 6.75
N GLU A 144 27.90 -9.54 6.42
CA GLU A 144 27.60 -10.72 7.25
C GLU A 144 28.78 -11.73 7.29
N ALA A 145 29.51 -11.88 6.18
CA ALA A 145 30.73 -12.68 6.14
C ALA A 145 31.92 -12.03 6.90
N ALA A 146 31.82 -10.73 7.22
CA ALA A 146 32.85 -9.94 7.86
C ALA A 146 32.60 -9.69 9.36
N GLU A 147 31.65 -10.39 10.00
CA GLU A 147 31.60 -10.39 11.47
C GLU A 147 32.92 -10.96 12.04
N PRO A 148 33.61 -10.22 12.92
CA PRO A 148 34.99 -10.51 13.27
C PRO A 148 35.05 -11.74 14.17
N ARG A 149 35.80 -12.74 13.71
CA ARG A 149 36.54 -13.71 14.52
C ARG A 149 37.45 -12.92 15.49
N ARG A 150 36.86 -12.42 16.58
CA ARG A 150 37.59 -11.85 17.71
C ARG A 150 38.20 -13.02 18.48
N GLN A 151 39.52 -12.99 18.54
CA GLN A 151 40.39 -13.97 19.17
C GLN A 151 39.95 -14.27 20.61
N ALA A 152 39.66 -15.53 20.90
CA ALA A 152 39.83 -16.11 22.23
C ALA A 152 40.31 -17.55 22.05
N ALA A 153 41.44 -17.86 22.67
CA ALA A 153 42.17 -19.11 22.55
C ALA A 153 41.36 -20.33 23.03
N GLY A 154 41.43 -21.43 22.27
CA GLY A 154 40.94 -22.76 22.65
C GLY A 154 41.05 -23.75 21.48
N PRO A 155 41.38 -25.04 21.68
CA PRO A 155 41.53 -26.01 20.59
C PRO A 155 40.18 -26.28 19.92
N ALA A 156 40.17 -26.21 18.58
CA ALA A 156 38.97 -26.34 17.76
C ALA A 156 38.36 -27.77 17.79
N PRO A 157 37.03 -27.93 17.89
CA PRO A 157 36.35 -29.14 17.44
C PRO A 157 36.29 -29.19 15.90
N PRO A 158 36.21 -30.39 15.28
CA PRO A 158 36.26 -30.53 13.83
C PRO A 158 35.05 -29.88 13.14
N PRO A 159 35.20 -29.43 11.89
CA PRO A 159 34.18 -28.66 11.19
C PRO A 159 32.99 -29.56 10.84
N GLN A 160 31.86 -29.35 11.52
CA GLN A 160 30.57 -29.78 10.99
C GLN A 160 30.31 -28.95 9.72
N ARG A 161 30.13 -29.65 8.60
CA ARG A 161 29.63 -29.06 7.35
C ARG A 161 28.26 -28.46 7.65
N GLN A 162 28.25 -27.18 8.01
CA GLN A 162 27.03 -26.40 8.02
C GLN A 162 26.60 -26.30 6.55
N GLN A 163 25.57 -27.08 6.21
CA GLN A 163 24.79 -26.89 5.01
C GLN A 163 24.50 -25.39 4.90
N PRO A 164 24.73 -24.76 3.73
CA PRO A 164 24.46 -23.34 3.57
C PRO A 164 23.00 -23.09 3.97
N ALA A 165 22.83 -22.27 5.00
CA ALA A 165 21.52 -21.80 5.42
C ALA A 165 20.85 -21.21 4.18
N LYS A 166 19.61 -21.63 3.96
CA LYS A 166 18.75 -21.22 2.85
C LYS A 166 18.88 -19.71 2.65
N GLN A 167 19.28 -19.31 1.45
CA GLN A 167 19.44 -17.93 1.00
C GLN A 167 18.34 -17.05 1.58
N GLY A 168 18.72 -16.15 2.48
CA GLY A 168 17.82 -15.18 3.09
C GLY A 168 17.14 -14.36 2.01
N PHE A 169 15.88 -14.03 2.24
CA PHE A 169 15.10 -13.14 1.39
C PHE A 169 15.79 -11.77 1.30
N GLU A 170 16.63 -11.56 0.29
CA GLU A 170 17.21 -10.24 -0.02
C GLU A 170 16.16 -9.37 -0.75
N GLN A 171 15.11 -9.00 -0.03
CA GLN A 171 14.24 -7.90 -0.47
C GLN A 171 14.99 -6.57 -0.26
N VAL A 172 15.69 -6.12 -1.30
CA VAL A 172 16.40 -4.84 -1.32
C VAL A 172 15.43 -3.67 -1.16
N PHE A 173 14.31 -3.72 -1.89
CA PHE A 173 13.26 -2.72 -1.82
C PHE A 173 12.05 -3.25 -1.03
N THR A 174 11.63 -2.48 -0.03
CA THR A 174 10.37 -2.67 0.72
C THR A 174 9.22 -1.87 0.10
N ASN A 175 9.52 -0.84 -0.71
CA ASN A 175 8.51 -0.05 -1.42
C ASN A 175 9.04 0.39 -2.79
N VAL A 176 8.18 0.42 -3.81
CA VAL A 176 8.52 0.90 -5.16
C VAL A 176 9.07 2.33 -5.15
N ARG A 177 8.61 3.18 -4.23
CA ARG A 177 9.12 4.56 -4.08
C ARG A 177 10.63 4.61 -3.78
N GLN A 178 11.20 3.57 -3.16
CA GLN A 178 12.63 3.54 -2.85
C GLN A 178 13.52 3.47 -4.10
N MET A 179 12.97 3.18 -5.29
CA MET A 179 13.73 3.25 -6.53
C MET A 179 14.29 4.66 -6.79
N THR A 180 13.68 5.73 -6.25
CA THR A 180 14.22 7.10 -6.39
C THR A 180 15.52 7.32 -5.62
N GLN A 181 15.98 6.35 -4.82
CA GLN A 181 17.31 6.38 -4.21
C GLN A 181 18.42 6.14 -5.26
N ILE A 182 18.08 5.52 -6.39
CA ILE A 182 18.99 5.31 -7.50
C ILE A 182 19.07 6.63 -8.30
N PRO A 183 20.24 7.25 -8.45
CA PRO A 183 20.38 8.53 -9.15
C PRO A 183 19.83 8.53 -10.59
N ALA A 184 19.90 7.39 -11.28
CA ALA A 184 19.38 7.21 -12.63
C ALA A 184 17.83 7.20 -12.70
N VAL A 185 17.14 6.95 -11.57
CA VAL A 185 15.67 6.88 -11.52
C VAL A 185 15.11 8.21 -11.05
N THR A 186 14.60 9.00 -12.00
CA THR A 186 13.94 10.26 -11.66
C THR A 186 12.61 10.02 -10.92
N PRO A 187 12.15 10.98 -10.08
CA PRO A 187 10.83 10.90 -9.45
C PRO A 187 9.68 10.76 -10.46
N ALA A 188 9.84 11.28 -11.67
CA ALA A 188 8.87 11.11 -12.76
C ALA A 188 8.77 9.64 -13.20
N TYR A 189 9.92 8.99 -13.43
CA TYR A 189 9.96 7.56 -13.79
C TYR A 189 9.39 6.68 -12.68
N ALA A 190 9.76 6.92 -11.42
CA ALA A 190 9.21 6.16 -10.30
C ALA A 190 7.68 6.27 -10.21
N ARG A 191 7.11 7.45 -10.46
CA ARG A 191 5.64 7.65 -10.49
C ARG A 191 4.98 6.93 -11.65
N LEU A 192 5.59 6.93 -12.84
CA LEU A 192 5.08 6.26 -14.03
C LEU A 192 5.19 4.73 -13.95
N MET A 193 6.23 4.21 -13.30
CA MET A 193 6.41 2.76 -13.08
C MET A 193 5.51 2.21 -11.96
N ALA A 194 5.14 3.02 -10.97
CA ALA A 194 4.41 2.57 -9.79
C ALA A 194 3.15 1.70 -10.06
N PRO A 195 2.32 1.96 -11.09
CA PRO A 195 1.18 1.10 -11.41
C PRO A 195 1.56 -0.29 -11.93
N TYR A 196 2.75 -0.43 -12.52
CA TYR A 196 3.24 -1.65 -13.16
C TYR A 196 4.12 -2.51 -12.24
N ALA A 197 4.65 -1.90 -11.18
CA ALA A 197 5.69 -2.47 -10.34
C ALA A 197 5.17 -2.92 -8.96
N THR A 198 5.84 -3.90 -8.38
CA THR A 198 5.63 -4.41 -7.02
C THR A 198 6.95 -4.85 -6.39
N VAL A 199 6.94 -5.07 -5.07
CA VAL A 199 8.02 -5.70 -4.29
C VAL A 199 7.63 -7.08 -3.73
N PHE A 200 6.36 -7.47 -3.91
CA PHE A 200 5.76 -8.71 -3.39
C PHE A 200 5.37 -9.67 -4.53
N GLY A 201 6.05 -9.58 -5.67
CA GLY A 201 5.76 -10.37 -6.85
C GLY A 201 6.59 -11.66 -6.92
N ASP A 202 6.65 -12.22 -8.12
CA ASP A 202 7.53 -13.35 -8.44
C ASP A 202 8.50 -12.99 -9.56
N GLU A 203 9.41 -13.90 -9.91
CA GLU A 203 10.38 -13.70 -11.00
C GLU A 203 9.69 -13.46 -12.35
N THR A 204 8.49 -14.01 -12.53
CA THR A 204 7.67 -13.86 -13.74
C THR A 204 6.32 -13.27 -13.40
N VAL A 205 5.79 -12.45 -14.31
CA VAL A 205 4.45 -11.88 -14.18
C VAL A 205 3.38 -12.95 -14.41
N ASN A 206 2.31 -12.92 -13.61
CA ASN A 206 1.17 -13.81 -13.77
C ASN A 206 0.37 -13.48 -15.04
N ALA A 207 0.61 -14.22 -16.12
CA ALA A 207 -0.04 -14.01 -17.42
C ALA A 207 -1.57 -14.22 -17.37
N ALA A 208 -2.07 -14.96 -16.37
CA ALA A 208 -3.50 -15.24 -16.20
C ALA A 208 -4.32 -14.06 -15.67
N THR A 209 -3.67 -13.07 -15.07
CA THR A 209 -4.30 -11.91 -14.41
C THR A 209 -3.71 -10.57 -14.85
N ALA A 210 -2.48 -10.55 -15.39
CA ALA A 210 -1.79 -9.36 -15.90
C ALA A 210 -2.67 -8.47 -16.79
N SER A 211 -2.58 -7.15 -16.58
CA SER A 211 -3.28 -6.20 -17.44
C SER A 211 -2.60 -6.09 -18.80
N ARG A 212 -3.34 -5.59 -19.81
CA ARG A 212 -2.77 -5.29 -21.13
C ARG A 212 -1.53 -4.42 -21.02
N GLN A 213 -1.57 -3.40 -20.16
CA GLN A 213 -0.47 -2.44 -20.02
C GLN A 213 0.77 -3.08 -19.36
N VAL A 214 0.62 -3.97 -18.38
CA VAL A 214 1.77 -4.71 -17.82
C VAL A 214 2.35 -5.67 -18.85
N LEU A 215 1.51 -6.35 -19.63
CA LEU A 215 1.99 -7.26 -20.68
C LEU A 215 2.78 -6.53 -21.77
N ARG A 216 2.38 -5.32 -22.16
CA ARG A 216 3.15 -4.46 -23.10
C ARG A 216 4.52 -4.09 -22.57
N ALA A 217 4.62 -3.87 -21.26
CA ALA A 217 5.90 -3.58 -20.61
C ALA A 217 6.86 -4.78 -20.55
N LEU A 218 6.44 -5.99 -20.97
CA LEU A 218 7.31 -7.16 -21.03
C LEU A 218 8.05 -7.26 -22.37
N PRO A 219 9.32 -7.72 -22.37
CA PRO A 219 10.08 -7.87 -23.61
C PRO A 219 9.46 -8.91 -24.54
N GLU A 220 9.58 -8.67 -25.85
CA GLU A 220 9.11 -9.57 -26.93
C GLU A 220 7.60 -9.83 -26.95
N MET A 221 6.83 -9.00 -26.22
CA MET A 221 5.39 -9.02 -26.21
C MET A 221 4.85 -8.07 -27.28
N THR A 222 4.24 -8.63 -28.34
CA THR A 222 3.61 -7.84 -29.42
C THR A 222 2.11 -7.70 -29.18
N GLU A 223 1.48 -6.66 -29.74
CA GLU A 223 0.01 -6.49 -29.62
C GLU A 223 -0.78 -7.72 -30.05
N ALA A 224 -0.36 -8.40 -31.12
CA ALA A 224 -1.00 -9.62 -31.59
C ALA A 224 -0.94 -10.76 -30.56
N LYS A 225 0.20 -10.95 -29.90
CA LYS A 225 0.34 -11.93 -28.81
C LYS A 225 -0.53 -11.57 -27.61
N ILE A 226 -0.59 -10.29 -27.25
CA ILE A 226 -1.39 -9.80 -26.12
C ILE A 226 -2.87 -10.02 -26.40
N GLU A 227 -3.33 -9.69 -27.62
CA GLU A 227 -4.71 -9.91 -28.02
C GLU A 227 -5.08 -11.40 -27.99
N GLN A 228 -4.24 -12.25 -28.58
CA GLN A 228 -4.44 -13.70 -28.55
C GLN A 228 -4.44 -14.26 -27.12
N LEU A 229 -3.60 -13.74 -26.23
CA LEU A 229 -3.56 -14.12 -24.82
C LEU A 229 -4.86 -13.71 -24.10
N LEU A 230 -5.32 -12.47 -24.32
CA LEU A 230 -6.55 -11.96 -23.69
C LEU A 230 -7.79 -12.69 -24.20
N GLU A 231 -7.84 -13.05 -25.48
CA GLU A 231 -8.89 -13.89 -26.06
C GLU A 231 -8.85 -15.32 -25.51
N ALA A 232 -7.66 -15.91 -25.39
CA ALA A 232 -7.52 -17.23 -24.76
C ALA A 232 -8.00 -17.21 -23.30
N ARG A 233 -7.75 -16.12 -22.56
CA ARG A 233 -8.19 -15.92 -21.16
C ARG A 233 -9.69 -15.79 -21.01
N SER A 234 -10.38 -15.16 -21.96
CA SER A 234 -11.83 -15.00 -21.90
C SER A 234 -12.58 -16.29 -22.24
N ALA A 235 -12.00 -17.13 -23.10
CA ALA A 235 -12.60 -18.39 -23.52
C ALA A 235 -12.50 -19.50 -22.47
N ALA A 236 -11.35 -19.65 -21.83
CA ALA A 236 -11.09 -20.72 -20.85
C ALA A 236 -9.94 -20.36 -19.90
N PRO A 237 -9.83 -21.05 -18.74
CA PRO A 237 -8.61 -20.99 -17.94
C PRO A 237 -7.37 -21.30 -18.79
N LEU A 238 -6.32 -20.48 -18.65
CA LEU A 238 -5.07 -20.65 -19.40
C LEU A 238 -4.31 -21.89 -18.93
N GLU A 239 -4.20 -22.87 -19.81
CA GLU A 239 -3.30 -24.00 -19.64
C GLU A 239 -1.84 -23.62 -19.99
N PRO A 240 -0.83 -24.12 -19.24
CA PRO A 240 0.57 -23.78 -19.48
C PRO A 240 1.03 -24.04 -20.92
N ALA A 241 0.62 -25.16 -21.53
CA ALA A 241 1.00 -25.50 -22.90
C ALA A 241 0.45 -24.50 -23.94
N ARG A 242 -0.78 -24.01 -23.74
CA ARG A 242 -1.38 -23.00 -24.61
C ARG A 242 -0.72 -21.64 -24.41
N LEU A 243 -0.34 -21.33 -23.17
CA LEU A 243 0.42 -20.12 -22.86
C LEU A 243 1.76 -20.11 -23.60
N ASP A 244 2.51 -21.21 -23.54
CA ASP A 244 3.82 -21.32 -24.18
C ASP A 244 3.71 -21.18 -25.70
N GLN A 245 2.63 -21.71 -26.30
CA GLN A 245 2.36 -21.54 -27.74
C GLN A 245 2.12 -20.08 -28.12
N ILE A 246 1.43 -19.29 -27.28
CA ILE A 246 1.12 -17.88 -27.53
C ILE A 246 2.35 -16.99 -27.28
N LEU A 247 3.02 -17.20 -26.15
CA LEU A 247 4.12 -16.33 -25.71
C LEU A 247 5.43 -16.64 -26.44
N GLY A 248 5.69 -17.92 -26.74
CA GLY A 248 6.96 -18.39 -27.25
C GLY A 248 8.11 -17.97 -26.33
N SER A 249 9.08 -17.25 -26.88
CA SER A 249 10.24 -16.71 -26.13
C SER A 249 9.86 -15.74 -25.00
N ALA A 250 8.71 -15.07 -25.07
CA ALA A 250 8.21 -14.20 -23.99
C ALA A 250 7.76 -14.98 -22.74
N GLY A 251 7.59 -16.32 -22.83
CA GLY A 251 7.28 -17.20 -21.69
C GLY A 251 8.36 -17.21 -20.60
N ARG A 252 9.55 -16.65 -20.88
CA ARG A 252 10.58 -16.41 -19.87
C ARG A 252 10.20 -15.34 -18.84
N TYR A 253 9.28 -14.43 -19.19
CA TYR A 253 8.89 -13.29 -18.34
C TYR A 253 7.46 -13.38 -17.80
N ALA A 254 6.61 -14.21 -18.40
CA ALA A 254 5.21 -14.34 -18.04
C ALA A 254 4.81 -15.82 -17.95
N LYS A 255 4.21 -16.22 -16.82
CA LYS A 255 3.75 -17.59 -16.55
C LYS A 255 2.41 -17.59 -15.83
N VAL A 256 1.70 -18.72 -15.81
CA VAL A 256 0.54 -18.88 -14.93
C VAL A 256 1.04 -19.16 -13.51
N SER A 257 0.67 -18.30 -12.56
CA SER A 257 1.00 -18.53 -11.16
C SER A 257 -0.11 -19.29 -10.43
N THR A 258 0.29 -20.22 -9.56
CA THR A 258 -0.61 -20.93 -8.64
C THR A 258 -0.62 -20.32 -7.24
N ARG A 259 0.28 -19.35 -6.97
CA ARG A 259 0.31 -18.59 -5.72
C ARG A 259 -0.74 -17.49 -5.77
N SER A 260 -1.21 -17.08 -4.60
CA SER A 260 -2.23 -16.04 -4.46
C SER A 260 -1.73 -14.95 -3.51
N VAL A 261 -1.14 -13.91 -4.09
CA VAL A 261 -0.80 -12.66 -3.40
C VAL A 261 -1.74 -11.60 -3.93
N ALA A 262 -2.58 -11.04 -3.07
CA ALA A 262 -3.59 -10.07 -3.46
C ALA A 262 -3.27 -8.69 -2.92
N ARG A 263 -3.52 -7.68 -3.75
CA ARG A 263 -3.67 -6.29 -3.30
C ARG A 263 -5.12 -6.00 -3.00
N LEU A 264 -5.38 -5.42 -1.84
CA LEU A 264 -6.65 -4.87 -1.43
C LEU A 264 -6.54 -3.36 -1.47
N ARG A 265 -7.46 -2.71 -2.18
CA ARG A 265 -7.74 -1.29 -1.97
C ARG A 265 -9.04 -1.19 -1.19
N ILE A 266 -8.92 -0.75 0.06
CA ILE A 266 -10.03 -0.63 1.00
C ILE A 266 -10.39 0.86 1.08
N THR A 267 -11.60 1.22 0.68
CA THR A 267 -12.12 2.59 0.80
C THR A 267 -13.23 2.55 1.82
N ILE A 268 -13.20 3.42 2.82
CA ILE A 268 -14.21 3.49 3.88
C ILE A 268 -14.90 4.86 3.86
N ALA A 269 -16.16 4.87 4.27
CA ALA A 269 -16.91 6.07 4.58
C ALA A 269 -17.69 5.87 5.88
N LEU A 270 -17.51 6.78 6.83
CA LEU A 270 -18.26 6.86 8.07
C LEU A 270 -19.58 7.63 7.85
N ALA A 271 -20.54 7.42 8.75
CA ALA A 271 -21.87 8.04 8.67
C ALA A 271 -21.86 9.58 8.78
N ASP A 272 -20.79 10.16 9.32
CA ASP A 272 -20.56 11.60 9.46
C ASP A 272 -19.94 12.25 8.21
N GLY A 273 -19.63 11.46 7.17
CA GLY A 273 -19.01 11.91 5.93
C GLY A 273 -17.48 11.82 5.91
N TYR A 274 -16.84 11.36 6.99
CA TYR A 274 -15.40 11.07 6.96
C TYR A 274 -15.15 9.89 6.01
N ALA A 275 -14.14 10.03 5.14
CA ALA A 275 -13.74 8.98 4.22
C ALA A 275 -12.22 8.86 4.19
N ALA A 276 -11.74 7.62 4.27
CA ALA A 276 -10.32 7.28 4.12
C ALA A 276 -10.15 6.04 3.24
N ALA A 277 -8.93 5.81 2.74
CA ALA A 277 -8.59 4.61 2.01
C ALA A 277 -7.30 3.98 2.56
N ALA A 278 -7.12 2.69 2.31
CA ALA A 278 -5.91 1.96 2.62
C ALA A 278 -5.58 0.98 1.50
N GLU A 279 -4.31 0.75 1.27
CA GLU A 279 -3.81 -0.36 0.46
C GLU A 279 -3.21 -1.42 1.37
N ALA A 280 -3.62 -2.66 1.18
CA ALA A 280 -3.05 -3.81 1.88
C ALA A 280 -2.58 -4.83 0.86
N VAL A 281 -1.49 -5.53 1.16
CA VAL A 281 -1.06 -6.70 0.40
C VAL A 281 -1.14 -7.91 1.33
N ILE A 282 -1.90 -8.92 0.92
CA ILE A 282 -2.08 -10.14 1.70
C ILE A 282 -1.68 -11.38 0.89
N VAL A 283 -1.29 -12.42 1.61
CA VAL A 283 -0.97 -13.73 1.03
C VAL A 283 -1.66 -14.83 1.82
N ILE A 284 -2.14 -15.85 1.11
CA ILE A 284 -2.60 -17.11 1.71
C ILE A 284 -1.54 -18.17 1.44
N LEU A 285 -0.90 -18.65 2.51
CA LEU A 285 0.12 -19.68 2.42
C LEU A 285 -0.50 -21.06 2.64
N PRO A 286 -0.14 -22.09 1.84
CA PRO A 286 -0.60 -23.44 2.08
C PRO A 286 -0.13 -23.94 3.46
N LYS A 287 -1.04 -24.53 4.23
CA LYS A 287 -0.75 -25.16 5.55
C LYS A 287 -0.22 -24.18 6.61
N ASP A 288 -0.50 -22.89 6.47
CA ASP A 288 -0.21 -21.90 7.50
C ASP A 288 -1.21 -21.98 8.67
N THR A 289 -0.81 -21.54 9.86
CA THR A 289 -1.68 -21.51 11.04
C THR A 289 -2.65 -20.33 11.01
N GLN A 290 -2.28 -19.25 10.30
CA GLN A 290 -3.15 -18.09 10.10
C GLN A 290 -3.92 -18.22 8.77
N PRO A 291 -5.17 -17.72 8.69
CA PRO A 291 -5.97 -17.81 7.48
C PRO A 291 -5.37 -17.03 6.30
N TYR A 292 -4.66 -15.93 6.61
CA TYR A 292 -3.89 -15.11 5.69
C TYR A 292 -2.79 -14.37 6.48
N ARG A 293 -1.80 -13.82 5.77
CA ARG A 293 -0.81 -12.90 6.33
C ARG A 293 -0.89 -11.56 5.63
N VAL A 294 -0.73 -10.48 6.38
CA VAL A 294 -0.58 -9.11 5.85
C VAL A 294 0.91 -8.85 5.62
N LEU A 295 1.28 -8.59 4.37
CA LEU A 295 2.66 -8.25 3.99
C LEU A 295 2.91 -6.73 4.08
N SER A 296 1.89 -5.93 3.78
CA SER A 296 1.93 -4.47 3.88
C SER A 296 0.53 -3.93 4.14
N PHE A 297 0.46 -2.82 4.88
CA PHE A 297 -0.76 -2.06 5.11
C PHE A 297 -0.39 -0.57 5.18
N GLU A 298 -0.88 0.23 4.23
CA GLU A 298 -0.61 1.66 4.14
C GLU A 298 -1.94 2.41 4.03
N GLN A 299 -2.25 3.27 4.99
CA GLN A 299 -3.37 4.20 4.88
C GLN A 299 -3.00 5.32 3.91
N LEU A 300 -3.89 5.59 2.96
CA LEU A 300 -3.73 6.65 1.98
C LEU A 300 -4.18 7.99 2.57
N PRO A 301 -3.52 9.10 2.20
CA PRO A 301 -3.93 10.43 2.67
C PRO A 301 -5.37 10.77 2.24
N THR A 302 -6.16 11.32 3.16
CA THR A 302 -7.43 11.99 2.86
C THR A 302 -7.13 13.36 2.21
N PRO A 303 -7.88 13.82 1.18
CA PRO A 303 -9.09 13.25 0.63
C PRO A 303 -8.84 12.15 -0.42
N ILE A 304 -9.68 11.12 -0.35
CA ILE A 304 -9.81 10.15 -1.43
C ILE A 304 -10.41 10.82 -2.67
N GLY A 305 -10.04 10.35 -3.86
CA GLY A 305 -10.51 10.89 -5.14
C GLY A 305 -12.05 10.96 -5.25
N THR A 306 -12.56 11.94 -5.98
CA THR A 306 -13.99 12.26 -6.09
C THR A 306 -14.84 11.07 -6.56
N ASP A 307 -14.31 10.23 -7.44
CA ASP A 307 -14.98 9.01 -7.93
C ASP A 307 -15.14 7.94 -6.85
N GLU A 308 -14.25 7.91 -5.86
CA GLU A 308 -14.35 6.98 -4.73
C GLU A 308 -15.40 7.43 -3.72
N ARG A 309 -15.57 8.75 -3.54
CA ARG A 309 -16.61 9.35 -2.67
C ARG A 309 -18.03 9.19 -3.23
N ARG A 310 -18.24 9.43 -4.53
CA ARG A 310 -19.56 9.33 -5.20
C ARG A 310 -20.26 7.98 -5.07
N PHE A 311 -19.55 6.95 -4.62
CA PHE A 311 -20.15 5.64 -4.43
C PHE A 311 -20.80 5.44 -3.05
N PHE A 312 -20.47 6.32 -2.10
CA PHE A 312 -21.09 6.34 -0.79
C PHE A 312 -22.26 7.32 -0.71
N GLU A 313 -22.40 8.19 -1.72
CA GLU A 313 -23.62 8.96 -2.02
C GLU A 313 -24.69 8.07 -2.66
#